data_AF-A0A951FVS2-F1
#
_entry.id   AF-A0A951FVS2-F1
#
_cell.length_a   1.000
_cell.length_b   1.000
_cell.length_c   1.000
_cell.angle_alpha   90.00
_cell.angle_beta   90.00
_cell.angle_gamma   90.00
#
_symmetry.space_group_name_H-M   'P 1'
#
loop_
_entity.id
_entity.type
_entity.pdbx_description
1 polymer ?
#
loop_
_entity_poly.entity_id
_entity_poly.type
_entity_poly.pdbx_seq_one_letter_code
_entity_poly.pdbx_strand_id
1 'polypeptide(L)' 'MTDTGPLEELAAAVRAAVASVRGARDEPPAAPTLDRPRHKGLGDYSTNAAMLLAPVLGEPPREVAARLADELGGLLGDD' A
#
# COMPACT_ATOMS: atom_id res chain seq x y z
N MET A 1 -25.86 1.66 -5.43
CA MET A 1 -24.70 0.83 -5.08
C MET A 1 -23.59 1.35 -5.95
N THR A 2 -22.70 2.19 -5.40
CA THR A 2 -21.60 2.72 -6.21
C THR A 2 -20.71 1.52 -6.49
N ASP A 3 -20.70 1.08 -7.74
CA ASP A 3 -19.80 0.04 -8.23
C ASP A 3 -18.40 0.67 -8.24
N THR A 4 -17.77 0.65 -7.08
CA THR A 4 -16.41 1.11 -6.87
C THR A 4 -15.53 0.18 -7.70
N GLY A 5 -15.00 0.67 -8.82
CA GLY A 5 -14.31 -0.19 -9.79
C GLY A 5 -13.07 -0.85 -9.17
N PRO A 6 -12.52 -1.93 -9.77
CA PRO A 6 -11.44 -2.72 -9.17
C PRO A 6 -10.20 -1.91 -8.77
N LEU A 7 -9.90 -0.83 -9.48
CA LEU A 7 -8.77 0.05 -9.15
C LEU A 7 -9.03 0.87 -7.87
N GLU A 8 -10.27 1.27 -7.64
CA GLU A 8 -10.66 2.02 -6.44
C GLU A 8 -10.69 1.10 -5.21
N GLU A 9 -11.10 -0.17 -5.39
CA GLU A 9 -10.97 -1.21 -4.36
C GLU A 9 -9.50 -1.46 -3.99
N LEU A 10 -8.62 -1.60 -5.00
CA LEU A 10 -7.18 -1.72 -4.77
C LEU A 10 -6.62 -0.49 -4.03
N ALA A 11 -7.04 0.71 -4.41
CA ALA A 11 -6.63 1.94 -3.74
C ALA A 11 -7.11 1.98 -2.28
N ALA A 12 -8.33 1.52 -2.01
CA ALA A 12 -8.87 1.42 -0.66
C ALA A 12 -8.07 0.40 0.18
N ALA A 13 -7.77 -0.77 -0.36
CA ALA A 13 -6.96 -1.79 0.29
C ALA A 13 -5.55 -1.28 0.63
N VAL A 14 -4.90 -0.55 -0.27
CA VAL A 14 -3.59 0.07 0.00
C VAL A 14 -3.67 1.09 1.15
N ARG A 15 -4.70 1.94 1.18
CA ARG A 15 -4.88 2.89 2.30
C ARG A 15 -5.15 2.17 3.63
N ALA A 16 -5.96 1.11 3.61
CA ALA A 16 -6.23 0.31 4.80
C ALA A 16 -4.95 -0.36 5.32
N ALA A 17 -4.16 -0.96 4.42
CA ALA A 17 -2.87 -1.57 4.78
C ALA A 17 -1.89 -0.54 5.36
N VAL A 18 -1.81 0.66 4.76
CA VAL A 18 -0.99 1.76 5.29
C VAL A 18 -1.42 2.17 6.69
N ALA A 19 -2.73 2.30 6.95
CA ALA A 19 -3.24 2.64 8.26
C ALA A 19 -2.93 1.56 9.31
N SER A 20 -3.10 0.28 8.92
CA SER A 20 -2.80 -0.89 9.75
C SER A 20 -1.31 -0.95 10.13
N VAL A 21 -0.41 -0.88 9.13
CA VAL A 21 1.05 -0.95 9.33
C VAL A 21 1.59 0.25 10.13
N ARG A 22 1.03 1.45 9.91
CA ARG A 22 1.38 2.67 10.67
C ARG A 22 0.98 2.56 12.14
N GLY A 23 -0.20 1.99 12.42
CA GLY A 23 -0.81 2.01 13.74
C GLY A 23 -1.02 3.43 14.26
N ALA A 24 -0.57 3.71 15.49
CA ALA A 24 -0.75 4.99 16.18
C ALA A 24 0.30 6.07 15.85
N ARG A 25 1.17 5.84 14.84
CA ARG A 25 2.16 6.83 14.39
C ARG A 25 1.51 7.94 13.55
N ASP A 26 2.26 9.02 13.34
CA ASP A 26 1.85 10.15 12.53
C ASP A 26 1.57 9.75 11.07
N GLU A 27 0.65 10.47 10.42
CA GLU A 27 0.34 10.24 9.00
C GLU A 27 1.58 10.49 8.13
N PRO A 28 1.85 9.66 7.10
CA PRO A 28 2.85 9.97 6.09
C PRO A 28 2.65 11.36 5.45
N PRO A 29 3.73 11.97 4.93
CA PRO A 29 3.71 13.32 4.39
C PRO A 29 2.82 13.47 3.14
N ALA A 30 2.41 12.36 2.53
CA ALA A 30 1.52 12.32 1.38
C ALA A 30 0.71 11.02 1.39
N ALA A 31 -0.41 11.03 0.66
CA ALA A 31 -1.18 9.82 0.41
C ALA A 31 -0.41 8.86 -0.54
N PRO A 32 -0.51 7.54 -0.34
CA PRO A 32 0.09 6.56 -1.23
C PRO A 32 -0.54 6.62 -2.63
N THR A 33 0.27 6.48 -3.66
CA THR A 33 -0.15 6.47 -5.07
C THR A 33 -0.22 5.05 -5.62
N LEU A 34 -1.03 4.87 -6.67
CA LEU A 34 -1.05 3.67 -7.50
C LEU A 34 -0.66 4.05 -8.93
N ASP A 35 0.51 3.61 -9.34
CA ASP A 35 1.12 3.97 -10.62
C ASP A 35 1.39 2.72 -11.45
N ARG A 36 1.29 2.85 -12.79
CA ARG A 36 1.68 1.75 -13.69
C ARG A 36 3.22 1.65 -13.74
N PRO A 37 3.79 0.47 -13.43
CA PRO A 37 5.24 0.32 -13.40
C PRO A 37 5.84 0.49 -14.79
N ARG A 38 7.01 1.12 -14.86
CA ARG A 38 7.74 1.38 -16.12
C ARG A 38 8.28 0.10 -16.75
N HIS A 39 8.52 -0.94 -15.96
CA HIS A 39 9.07 -2.22 -16.41
C HIS A 39 7.98 -3.28 -16.47
N LYS A 40 7.81 -3.87 -17.65
CA LYS A 40 6.92 -5.03 -17.87
C LYS A 40 7.51 -6.22 -17.11
N GLY A 41 6.94 -6.55 -15.95
CA GLY A 41 7.43 -7.61 -15.07
C GLY A 41 7.27 -7.31 -13.58
N LEU A 42 6.97 -6.06 -13.21
CA LEU A 42 6.72 -5.65 -11.81
C LEU A 42 5.22 -5.68 -11.42
N GLY A 43 4.39 -6.36 -12.21
CA GLY A 43 2.93 -6.37 -12.05
C GLY A 43 2.22 -5.25 -12.82
N ASP A 44 0.91 -5.12 -12.59
CA ASP A 44 0.04 -4.16 -13.27
C ASP A 44 0.08 -2.77 -12.65
N TYR A 45 0.26 -2.72 -11.34
CA TYR A 45 0.29 -1.52 -10.51
C TYR A 45 1.40 -1.59 -9.47
N SER A 46 1.89 -0.42 -9.07
CA SER A 46 2.92 -0.24 -8.06
C SER A 46 2.53 0.91 -7.13
N THR A 47 3.03 0.88 -5.89
CA THR A 47 2.76 1.93 -4.90
C THR A 47 4.03 2.42 -4.22
N ASN A 48 4.06 3.71 -3.90
CA ASN A 48 5.14 4.35 -3.12
C ASN A 48 4.92 4.28 -1.60
N ALA A 49 3.86 3.61 -1.13
CA ALA A 49 3.48 3.55 0.29
C ALA A 49 4.62 3.20 1.24
N ALA A 50 5.46 2.21 0.87
CA ALA A 50 6.60 1.80 1.69
C ALA A 50 7.64 2.91 1.88
N MET A 51 7.90 3.71 0.84
CA MET A 51 8.83 4.83 0.89
C MET A 51 8.29 5.98 1.75
N LEU A 52 6.97 6.19 1.75
CA LEU A 52 6.30 7.21 2.55
C LEU A 52 6.25 6.83 4.03
N LEU A 53 6.05 5.54 4.35
CA LEU A 53 5.97 5.03 5.72
C LEU A 53 7.32 4.79 6.39
N ALA A 54 8.36 4.44 5.62
CA ALA A 54 9.71 4.22 6.14
C ALA A 54 10.20 5.31 7.13
N PRO A 55 10.18 6.61 6.80
CA PRO A 55 10.60 7.65 7.74
C PRO A 55 9.66 7.81 8.96
N VAL A 56 8.38 7.48 8.82
CA VAL A 56 7.39 7.53 9.92
C VAL A 56 7.66 6.41 10.94
N LEU A 57 8.06 5.23 10.44
CA LEU A 57 8.33 4.05 11.26
C LEU A 57 9.78 3.97 11.76
N GLY A 58 10.70 4.69 11.11
CA GLY A 58 12.14 4.56 11.37
C GLY A 58 12.70 3.24 10.86
N GLU A 59 12.08 2.64 9.85
CA GLU A 59 12.40 1.31 9.32
C GLU A 59 12.91 1.39 7.86
N PRO A 60 13.74 0.45 7.39
CA PRO A 60 14.12 0.36 6.00
C PRO A 60 12.89 0.17 5.09
N PRO A 61 12.80 0.85 3.92
CA PRO A 61 11.63 0.74 3.04
C PRO A 61 11.31 -0.69 2.61
N ARG A 62 12.31 -1.57 2.51
CA ARG A 62 12.11 -2.97 2.15
C ARG A 62 11.36 -3.77 3.22
N GLU A 63 11.63 -3.50 4.51
CA GLU A 63 10.94 -4.16 5.62
C GLU A 63 9.49 -3.69 5.70
N VAL A 64 9.27 -2.38 5.54
CA VAL A 64 7.94 -1.79 5.45
C VAL A 64 7.17 -2.36 4.24
N ALA A 65 7.83 -2.53 3.09
CA ALA A 65 7.21 -3.12 1.91
C ALA A 65 6.76 -4.57 2.15
N ALA A 66 7.54 -5.38 2.86
CA ALA A 66 7.16 -6.74 3.21
C ALA A 66 5.91 -6.77 4.10
N ARG A 67 5.87 -5.93 5.15
CA ARG A 67 4.70 -5.81 6.04
C ARG A 67 3.45 -5.36 5.30
N LEU A 68 3.59 -4.40 4.39
CA LEU A 68 2.49 -3.96 3.53
C LEU A 68 2.02 -5.08 2.59
N ALA A 69 2.93 -5.90 2.06
CA ALA A 69 2.57 -7.02 1.19
C ALA A 69 1.81 -8.10 1.96
N ASP A 70 2.22 -8.42 3.19
CA ASP A 70 1.53 -9.37 4.06
C ASP A 70 0.11 -8.89 4.39
N GLU A 71 -0.04 -7.62 4.77
CA GLU A 71 -1.34 -7.01 5.09
C GLU A 71 -2.26 -6.96 3.86
N LEU A 72 -1.73 -6.55 2.70
CA LEU A 72 -2.48 -6.57 1.44
C LEU A 72 -2.87 -7.99 1.02
N GLY A 73 -2.00 -8.98 1.25
CA GLY A 73 -2.29 -10.39 1.02
C GLY A 73 -3.46 -10.87 1.86
N GLY A 74 -3.56 -10.44 3.12
CA GLY A 74 -4.71 -10.72 3.97
C GLY A 74 -5.99 -10.01 3.52
N LEU A 75 -5.90 -8.74 3.11
CA LEU A 75 -7.07 -7.95 2.70
C LEU A 75 -7.66 -8.37 1.35
N LEU A 76 -6.82 -8.84 0.43
CA LEU A 76 -7.19 -9.14 -0.96
C LEU A 76 -7.22 -10.64 -1.27
N GLY A 77 -6.59 -11.46 -0.43
CA GLY A 77 -6.42 -12.90 -0.65
C GLY A 77 -7.42 -13.78 0.11
N ASP A 78 -8.37 -13.21 0.85
CA ASP A 78 -9.52 -13.93 1.37
C ASP A 78 -10.53 -14.20 0.23
N ASP A 79 -10.30 -15.28 -0.53
CA ASP A 79 -11.24 -15.96 -1.44
C ASP A 79 -11.00 -17.49 -1.42
#